data_AF-A0A7S0AJQ0-F1
#
_entry.id   AF-A0A7S0AJQ0-F1
#
_cell.length_a   1.000
_cell.length_b   1.000
_cell.length_c   1.000
_cell.angle_alpha   90.00
_cell.angle_beta   90.00
_cell.angle_gamma   90.00
#
_symmetry.space_group_name_H-M   'P 1'
#
loop_
_entity.id
_entity.type
_entity.pdbx_description
1 polymer ?
#
loop_
_entity_poly.entity_id
_entity_poly.type
_entity_poly.pdbx_seq_one_letter_code
_entity_poly.pdbx_strand_id
1 'polypeptide(L)'
;DELNETANALESEVDDLEGAIDDIGETVLEAARLNDDLFDENVVLEGLNGTLTSKVDTINGVILDMNGEIDRLEETVDDLESILGFLEDAADEVDESVEEIAAFLADQIEKNENLLVENLQNTLIQTATGWVCSFQSFFANAAFIENSDTPIGAADYPEVLLYIERNVLEPLCLDVVDFESFLAADNGLSTPPVEVTVNQLISSVSEYTTGALNYYFPDEGEEGLTNEDWEAAQYDCSNLPD
;
A
#
# COMPACT_ATOMS: atom_id res chain seq x y z
N ASP A 1 128.74 -18.83 -54.57
CA ASP A 1 128.32 -17.73 -53.69
C ASP A 1 126.89 -17.32 -53.99
N GLU A 2 126.60 -16.80 -55.19
CA GLU A 2 125.25 -16.35 -55.60
C GLU A 2 124.14 -17.40 -55.44
N LEU A 3 124.39 -18.65 -55.86
CA LEU A 3 123.44 -19.78 -55.69
C LEU A 3 123.12 -20.09 -54.21
N ASN A 4 124.07 -19.85 -53.30
CA ASN A 4 123.91 -20.13 -51.87
C ASN A 4 123.12 -19.02 -51.17
N GLU A 5 123.32 -17.76 -51.59
CA GLU A 5 122.48 -16.64 -51.16
C GLU A 5 121.04 -16.80 -51.62
N THR A 6 120.82 -17.20 -52.87
CA THR A 6 119.46 -17.49 -53.38
C THR A 6 118.81 -18.63 -52.61
N ALA A 7 119.55 -19.70 -52.28
CA ALA A 7 119.02 -20.81 -51.50
C ALA A 7 118.60 -20.38 -50.08
N ASN A 8 119.45 -19.62 -49.38
CA ASN A 8 119.14 -19.11 -48.04
C ASN A 8 117.97 -18.12 -48.04
N ALA A 9 117.84 -17.29 -49.08
CA ALA A 9 116.72 -16.37 -49.23
C ALA A 9 115.40 -17.13 -49.45
N LEU A 10 115.44 -18.20 -50.25
CA LEU A 10 114.28 -19.06 -50.50
C LEU A 10 113.87 -19.82 -49.23
N GLU A 11 114.83 -20.29 -48.43
CA GLU A 11 114.58 -20.94 -47.14
C GLU A 11 113.89 -19.98 -46.15
N SER A 12 114.38 -18.74 -46.04
CA SER A 12 113.73 -17.71 -45.23
C SER A 12 112.30 -17.39 -45.70
N GLU A 13 112.07 -17.33 -47.02
CA GLU A 13 110.74 -17.09 -47.58
C GLU A 13 109.79 -18.28 -47.33
N VAL A 14 110.31 -19.51 -47.33
CA VAL A 14 109.55 -20.71 -46.95
C VAL A 14 109.18 -20.66 -45.46
N ASP A 15 110.11 -20.32 -44.57
CA ASP A 15 109.85 -20.19 -43.13
C ASP A 15 108.79 -19.11 -42.85
N ASP A 16 108.88 -17.95 -43.52
CA ASP A 16 107.89 -16.86 -43.41
C ASP A 16 106.51 -17.30 -43.92
N LEU A 17 106.46 -18.06 -45.01
CA LEU A 17 105.22 -18.62 -45.56
C LEU A 17 104.62 -19.70 -44.65
N GLU A 18 105.44 -20.56 -44.05
CA GLU A 18 104.99 -21.55 -43.06
C GLU A 18 104.37 -20.86 -41.85
N GLY A 19 105.02 -19.82 -41.30
CA GLY A 19 104.47 -19.01 -40.22
C GLY A 19 103.14 -18.34 -40.60
N ALA A 20 103.05 -17.76 -41.81
CA ALA A 20 101.79 -17.18 -42.29
C ALA A 20 100.68 -18.21 -42.48
N ILE A 21 101.01 -19.44 -42.90
CA ILE A 21 100.06 -20.55 -43.02
C ILE A 21 99.55 -20.96 -41.64
N ASP A 22 100.42 -21.03 -40.63
CA ASP A 22 100.04 -21.35 -39.25
C ASP A 22 99.11 -20.29 -38.65
N ASP A 23 99.43 -19.00 -38.83
CA ASP A 23 98.59 -17.88 -38.37
C ASP A 23 97.20 -17.88 -39.04
N ILE A 24 97.15 -18.18 -40.35
CA ILE A 24 95.89 -18.36 -41.08
C ILE A 24 95.13 -19.55 -40.52
N GLY A 25 95.81 -20.65 -40.20
CA GLY A 25 95.24 -21.84 -39.58
C GLY A 25 94.57 -21.53 -38.24
N GLU A 26 95.23 -20.77 -37.37
CA GLU A 26 94.68 -20.31 -36.10
C GLU A 26 93.45 -19.41 -36.30
N THR A 27 93.52 -18.45 -37.22
CA THR A 27 92.42 -17.55 -37.55
C THR A 27 91.19 -18.31 -38.08
N VAL A 28 91.41 -19.33 -38.93
CA VAL A 28 90.33 -20.18 -39.45
C VAL A 28 89.68 -20.98 -38.33
N LEU A 29 90.46 -21.51 -37.37
CA LEU A 29 89.92 -22.23 -36.22
C LEU A 29 89.11 -21.31 -35.29
N GLU A 30 89.55 -20.06 -35.08
CA GLU A 30 88.79 -19.08 -34.30
C GLU A 30 87.48 -18.68 -34.99
N ALA A 31 87.53 -18.42 -36.31
CA ALA A 31 86.33 -18.12 -37.09
C ALA A 31 85.33 -19.29 -37.08
N ALA A 32 85.81 -20.55 -37.12
CA ALA A 32 84.95 -21.72 -37.01
C ALA A 32 84.24 -21.79 -35.64
N ARG A 33 84.95 -21.51 -34.54
CA ARG A 33 84.34 -21.47 -33.19
C ARG A 33 83.30 -20.37 -33.05
N LEU A 34 83.60 -19.15 -33.52
CA LEU A 34 82.64 -18.04 -33.52
C LEU A 34 81.39 -18.37 -34.33
N ASN A 35 81.55 -19.09 -35.44
CA ASN A 35 80.42 -19.50 -36.27
C ASN A 35 79.55 -20.57 -35.59
N ASP A 36 80.15 -21.49 -34.83
CA ASP A 36 79.42 -22.45 -33.98
C ASP A 36 78.66 -21.72 -32.85
N ASP A 37 79.30 -20.75 -32.17
CA ASP A 37 78.65 -19.95 -31.12
C ASP A 37 77.46 -19.14 -31.67
N LEU A 38 77.62 -18.53 -32.86
CA LEU A 38 76.55 -17.83 -33.56
C LEU A 38 75.42 -18.77 -33.96
N PHE A 39 75.73 -20.00 -34.35
CA PHE A 39 74.73 -21.01 -34.67
C PHE A 39 73.90 -21.36 -33.42
N ASP A 40 74.56 -21.59 -32.29
CA ASP A 40 73.90 -21.88 -31.01
C ASP A 40 73.02 -20.71 -30.53
N GLU A 41 73.51 -19.47 -30.64
CA GLU A 41 72.71 -18.27 -30.29
C GLU A 41 71.46 -18.14 -31.19
N ASN A 42 71.59 -18.45 -32.47
CA ASN A 42 70.47 -18.40 -33.41
C ASN A 42 69.38 -19.44 -33.06
N VAL A 43 69.79 -20.66 -32.68
CA VAL A 43 68.86 -21.69 -32.19
C VAL A 43 68.12 -21.23 -30.92
N VAL A 44 68.80 -20.55 -29.99
CA VAL A 44 68.18 -19.99 -28.79
C VAL A 44 67.16 -18.90 -29.14
N LEU A 45 67.51 -17.99 -30.06
CA LEU A 45 66.62 -16.93 -30.52
C LEU A 45 65.37 -17.47 -31.20
N GLU A 46 65.49 -18.51 -32.03
CA GLU A 46 64.34 -19.19 -32.64
C GLU A 46 63.40 -19.77 -31.57
N GLY A 47 63.95 -20.42 -30.53
CA GLY A 47 63.16 -20.95 -29.41
C GLY A 47 62.43 -19.87 -28.60
N LEU A 48 63.09 -18.74 -28.35
CA LEU A 48 62.47 -17.58 -27.70
C LEU A 48 61.35 -16.98 -28.54
N ASN A 49 61.56 -16.86 -29.85
CA ASN A 49 60.56 -16.35 -30.79
C ASN A 49 59.32 -17.26 -30.86
N GLY A 50 59.52 -18.58 -30.87
CA GLY A 50 58.42 -19.55 -30.79
C GLY A 50 57.64 -19.43 -29.47
N THR A 51 58.34 -19.27 -28.35
CA THR A 51 57.72 -19.07 -27.03
C THR A 51 56.91 -17.78 -26.99
N LEU A 52 57.44 -16.68 -27.56
CA LEU A 52 56.74 -15.40 -27.60
C LEU A 52 55.48 -15.47 -28.46
N THR A 53 55.56 -16.09 -29.64
CA THR A 53 54.41 -16.33 -30.52
C THR A 53 53.29 -17.07 -29.77
N SER A 54 53.62 -18.17 -29.10
CA SER A 54 52.63 -18.94 -28.33
C SER A 54 51.98 -18.14 -27.19
N LYS A 55 52.74 -17.27 -26.52
CA LYS A 55 52.18 -16.38 -25.49
C LYS A 55 51.24 -15.33 -26.08
N VAL A 56 51.60 -14.74 -27.22
CA VAL A 56 50.75 -13.78 -27.94
C VAL A 56 49.43 -14.44 -28.34
N ASP A 57 49.48 -15.64 -28.89
CA ASP A 57 48.27 -16.39 -29.27
C ASP A 57 47.38 -16.69 -28.06
N THR A 58 47.99 -17.07 -26.93
CA THR A 58 47.25 -17.31 -25.67
C THR A 58 46.56 -16.05 -25.16
N ILE A 59 47.26 -14.91 -25.16
CA ILE A 59 46.71 -13.63 -24.73
C ILE A 59 45.56 -13.20 -25.66
N ASN A 60 45.71 -13.37 -26.96
CA ASN A 60 44.64 -13.05 -27.92
C ASN A 60 43.40 -13.92 -27.69
N GLY A 61 43.57 -15.20 -27.36
CA GLY A 61 42.46 -16.08 -26.97
C GLY A 61 41.72 -15.56 -25.74
N VAL A 62 42.46 -15.21 -24.68
CA VAL A 62 41.87 -14.64 -23.45
C VAL A 62 41.13 -13.33 -23.73
N ILE A 63 41.66 -12.46 -24.58
CA ILE A 63 40.99 -11.20 -24.96
C ILE A 63 39.67 -11.47 -25.69
N LEU A 64 39.64 -12.43 -26.61
CA LEU A 64 38.42 -12.81 -27.31
C LEU A 64 37.36 -13.35 -26.35
N ASP A 65 37.76 -14.23 -25.42
CA ASP A 65 36.86 -14.78 -24.41
C ASP A 65 36.32 -13.69 -23.48
N MET A 66 37.18 -12.75 -23.04
CA MET A 66 36.77 -11.62 -22.22
C MET A 66 35.79 -10.70 -22.94
N ASN A 67 36.00 -10.41 -24.23
CA ASN A 67 35.07 -9.60 -25.01
C ASN A 67 33.70 -10.30 -25.14
N GLY A 68 33.68 -11.62 -25.36
CA GLY A 68 32.42 -12.37 -25.42
C GLY A 68 31.65 -12.34 -24.09
N GLU A 69 32.36 -12.36 -22.96
CA GLU A 69 31.71 -12.23 -21.64
C GLU A 69 31.22 -10.79 -21.39
N ILE A 70 31.93 -9.78 -21.86
CA ILE A 70 31.48 -8.38 -21.80
C ILE A 70 30.17 -8.22 -22.59
N ASP A 71 30.12 -8.68 -23.84
CA ASP A 71 28.91 -8.59 -24.68
C ASP A 71 27.70 -9.25 -24.01
N ARG A 72 27.92 -10.43 -23.39
CA ARG A 72 26.87 -11.15 -22.65
C ARG A 72 26.41 -10.40 -21.40
N LEU A 73 27.33 -9.77 -20.68
CA LEU A 73 27.00 -8.98 -19.50
C LEU A 73 26.24 -7.71 -19.88
N GLU A 74 26.60 -7.07 -20.99
CA GLU A 74 25.85 -5.93 -21.54
C GLU A 74 24.41 -6.32 -21.90
N GLU A 75 24.21 -7.44 -22.60
CA GLU A 75 22.86 -7.96 -22.90
C GLU A 75 22.06 -8.27 -21.63
N THR A 76 22.72 -8.83 -20.60
CA THR A 76 22.07 -9.11 -19.32
C THR A 76 21.67 -7.82 -18.59
N VAL A 77 22.48 -6.76 -18.69
CA VAL A 77 22.16 -5.45 -18.10
C VAL A 77 20.96 -4.84 -18.82
N ASP A 78 20.94 -4.87 -20.15
CA ASP A 78 19.81 -4.36 -20.95
C ASP A 78 18.50 -5.09 -20.61
N ASP A 79 18.54 -6.41 -20.45
CA ASP A 79 17.40 -7.22 -20.03
C ASP A 79 16.89 -6.83 -18.62
N LEU A 80 17.81 -6.58 -17.68
CA LEU A 80 17.48 -6.17 -16.32
C LEU A 80 16.87 -4.76 -16.29
N GLU A 81 17.37 -3.83 -17.09
CA GLU A 81 16.79 -2.49 -17.23
C GLU A 81 15.36 -2.54 -17.79
N SER A 82 15.13 -3.40 -18.78
CA SER A 82 13.80 -3.64 -19.35
C SER A 82 12.81 -4.22 -18.31
N ILE A 83 13.26 -5.20 -17.52
CA ILE A 83 12.46 -5.77 -16.42
C ILE A 83 12.16 -4.70 -15.37
N LEU A 84 13.13 -3.86 -15.02
CA LEU A 84 12.94 -2.80 -14.04
C LEU A 84 11.88 -1.80 -14.51
N GLY A 85 11.92 -1.36 -15.77
CA GLY A 85 10.90 -0.47 -16.34
C GLY A 85 9.49 -1.08 -16.30
N PHE A 86 9.35 -2.36 -16.65
CA PHE A 86 8.06 -3.06 -16.53
C PHE A 86 7.55 -3.11 -15.07
N LEU A 87 8.45 -3.32 -14.10
CA LEU A 87 8.08 -3.36 -12.69
C LEU A 87 7.69 -1.98 -12.16
N GLU A 88 8.33 -0.91 -12.62
CA GLU A 88 7.96 0.48 -12.30
C GLU A 88 6.56 0.80 -12.84
N ASP A 89 6.30 0.51 -14.12
CA ASP A 89 4.98 0.72 -14.74
C ASP A 89 3.87 -0.06 -14.01
N ALA A 90 4.14 -1.33 -13.65
CA ALA A 90 3.17 -2.15 -12.93
C ALA A 90 2.94 -1.68 -11.48
N ALA A 91 3.95 -1.09 -10.84
CA ALA A 91 3.79 -0.52 -9.51
C ALA A 91 2.91 0.74 -9.56
N ASP A 92 3.12 1.62 -10.53
CA ASP A 92 2.30 2.81 -10.74
C ASP A 92 0.83 2.45 -10.99
N GLU A 93 0.54 1.45 -11.83
CA GLU A 93 -0.83 0.99 -12.10
C GLU A 93 -1.51 0.39 -10.84
N VAL A 94 -0.74 -0.30 -10.00
CA VAL A 94 -1.23 -0.82 -8.71
C VAL A 94 -1.55 0.32 -7.75
N ASP A 95 -0.69 1.33 -7.64
CA ASP A 95 -0.92 2.49 -6.76
C ASP A 95 -2.18 3.26 -7.19
N GLU A 96 -2.36 3.52 -8.50
CA GLU A 96 -3.59 4.14 -9.03
C GLU A 96 -4.84 3.31 -8.69
N SER A 97 -4.78 2.00 -8.87
CA SER A 97 -5.88 1.08 -8.55
C SER A 97 -6.24 1.09 -7.07
N VAL A 98 -5.25 1.19 -6.17
CA VAL A 98 -5.48 1.26 -4.72
C VAL A 98 -6.16 2.58 -4.35
N GLU A 99 -5.74 3.70 -4.94
CA GLU A 99 -6.37 5.00 -4.71
C GLU A 99 -7.84 5.01 -5.15
N GLU A 100 -8.15 4.45 -6.34
CA GLU A 100 -9.52 4.33 -6.83
C GLU A 100 -10.40 3.47 -5.90
N ILE A 101 -9.87 2.34 -5.41
CA ILE A 101 -10.58 1.47 -4.47
C ILE A 101 -10.84 2.20 -3.15
N ALA A 102 -9.85 2.93 -2.62
CA ALA A 102 -10.01 3.69 -1.39
C ALA A 102 -11.09 4.77 -1.51
N ALA A 103 -11.10 5.50 -2.64
CA ALA A 103 -12.12 6.51 -2.92
C ALA A 103 -13.53 5.89 -3.05
N PHE A 104 -13.64 4.76 -3.75
CA PHE A 104 -14.92 4.03 -3.87
C PHE A 104 -15.44 3.53 -2.51
N LEU A 105 -14.55 3.01 -1.65
CA LEU A 105 -14.94 2.56 -0.31
C LEU A 105 -15.39 3.73 0.58
N ALA A 106 -14.73 4.88 0.51
CA ALA A 106 -15.15 6.07 1.25
C ALA A 106 -16.55 6.54 0.83
N ASP A 107 -16.82 6.64 -0.48
CA ASP A 107 -18.15 6.99 -1.00
C ASP A 107 -19.24 5.98 -0.60
N GLN A 108 -18.90 4.69 -0.55
CA GLN A 108 -19.82 3.64 -0.10
C GLN A 108 -20.09 3.69 1.40
N ILE A 109 -19.11 4.05 2.22
CA ILE A 109 -19.30 4.26 3.67
C ILE A 109 -20.26 5.42 3.89
N GLU A 110 -19.99 6.58 3.29
CA GLU A 110 -20.86 7.77 3.41
C GLU A 110 -22.30 7.48 2.98
N LYS A 111 -22.49 6.77 1.87
CA LYS A 111 -23.83 6.36 1.42
C LYS A 111 -24.52 5.41 2.40
N ASN A 112 -23.79 4.44 2.95
CA ASN A 112 -24.35 3.51 3.92
C ASN A 112 -24.71 4.20 5.23
N GLU A 113 -23.90 5.14 5.70
CA GLU A 113 -24.18 5.96 6.88
C GLU A 113 -25.44 6.79 6.70
N ASN A 114 -25.57 7.49 5.56
CA ASN A 114 -26.78 8.25 5.23
C ASN A 114 -28.03 7.34 5.17
N LEU A 115 -27.91 6.15 4.58
CA LEU A 115 -29.00 5.17 4.55
C LEU A 115 -29.37 4.65 5.95
N LEU A 116 -28.39 4.49 6.86
CA LEU A 116 -28.65 4.08 8.23
C LEU A 116 -29.42 5.17 8.99
N VAL A 117 -29.00 6.43 8.87
CA VAL A 117 -29.72 7.58 9.45
C VAL A 117 -31.14 7.67 8.90
N GLU A 118 -31.32 7.57 7.59
CA GLU A 118 -32.65 7.59 6.96
C GLU A 118 -33.52 6.43 7.42
N ASN A 119 -32.96 5.22 7.55
CA ASN A 119 -33.70 4.06 8.04
C ASN A 119 -34.10 4.22 9.51
N LEU A 120 -33.19 4.75 10.33
CA LEU A 120 -33.43 5.03 11.74
C LEU A 120 -34.55 6.08 11.88
N GLN A 121 -34.46 7.19 11.15
CA GLN A 121 -35.49 8.23 11.11
C GLN A 121 -36.86 7.65 10.76
N ASN A 122 -36.93 6.86 9.69
CA ASN A 122 -38.18 6.20 9.28
C ASN A 122 -38.73 5.25 10.35
N THR A 123 -37.84 4.49 11.01
CA THR A 123 -38.23 3.58 12.10
C THR A 123 -38.81 4.35 13.29
N LEU A 124 -38.15 5.42 13.72
CA LEU A 124 -38.61 6.24 14.85
C LEU A 124 -39.92 6.98 14.53
N ILE A 125 -40.08 7.50 13.30
CA ILE A 125 -41.36 8.08 12.83
C ILE A 125 -42.48 7.05 12.85
N GLN A 126 -42.23 5.82 12.39
CA GLN A 126 -43.23 4.76 12.41
C GLN A 126 -43.64 4.39 13.84
N THR A 127 -42.70 4.34 14.78
CA THR A 127 -43.02 4.11 16.19
C THR A 127 -43.85 5.24 16.78
N ALA A 128 -43.45 6.50 16.54
CA ALA A 128 -44.16 7.69 17.04
C ALA A 128 -45.59 7.83 16.50
N THR A 129 -45.86 7.35 15.29
CA THR A 129 -47.19 7.49 14.64
C THR A 129 -48.05 6.21 14.71
N GLY A 130 -47.43 5.04 14.83
CA GLY A 130 -48.10 3.74 14.71
C GLY A 130 -48.76 3.21 15.99
N TRP A 131 -48.48 3.80 17.15
CA TRP A 131 -48.90 3.25 18.45
C TRP A 131 -50.39 3.39 18.76
N VAL A 132 -51.08 4.40 18.19
CA VAL A 132 -52.46 4.78 18.56
C VAL A 132 -53.45 3.63 18.35
N CYS A 133 -53.37 2.93 17.21
CA CYS A 133 -54.25 1.80 16.92
C CYS A 133 -54.06 0.65 17.92
N SER A 134 -52.81 0.34 18.26
CA SER A 134 -52.47 -0.71 19.24
C SER A 134 -52.92 -0.31 20.64
N PHE A 135 -52.79 0.98 21.00
CA PHE A 135 -53.24 1.53 22.27
C PHE A 135 -54.75 1.39 22.45
N GLN A 136 -55.51 1.81 21.44
CA GLN A 136 -56.97 1.68 21.46
C GLN A 136 -57.41 0.21 21.56
N SER A 137 -56.71 -0.70 20.90
CA SER A 137 -56.99 -2.14 21.00
C SER A 137 -56.64 -2.71 22.38
N PHE A 138 -55.54 -2.25 23.00
CA PHE A 138 -55.11 -2.74 24.31
C PHE A 138 -56.10 -2.32 25.41
N PHE A 139 -56.57 -1.07 25.36
CA PHE A 139 -57.52 -0.50 26.32
C PHE A 139 -58.99 -0.56 25.87
N ALA A 140 -59.34 -1.44 24.92
CA ALA A 140 -60.65 -1.42 24.25
C ALA A 140 -61.88 -1.47 25.17
N ASN A 141 -61.74 -1.99 26.40
CA ASN A 141 -62.83 -2.08 27.39
C ASN A 141 -62.79 -0.98 28.47
N ALA A 142 -61.84 -0.03 28.37
CA ALA A 142 -61.72 1.05 29.33
C ALA A 142 -62.71 2.18 29.02
N ALA A 143 -63.31 2.76 30.06
CA ALA A 143 -64.34 3.79 29.90
C ALA A 143 -63.84 5.04 29.16
N PHE A 144 -62.55 5.40 29.34
CA PHE A 144 -61.90 6.52 28.66
C PHE A 144 -61.62 6.26 27.17
N ILE A 145 -61.67 5.01 26.71
CA ILE A 145 -61.60 4.66 25.28
C ILE A 145 -62.99 4.73 24.64
N GLU A 146 -64.02 4.25 25.33
CA GLU A 146 -65.41 4.31 24.83
C GLU A 146 -65.92 5.76 24.71
N ASN A 147 -65.49 6.63 25.63
CA ASN A 147 -65.81 8.04 25.63
C ASN A 147 -64.56 8.90 25.83
N SER A 148 -64.12 9.56 24.77
CA SER A 148 -62.89 10.36 24.76
C SER A 148 -62.92 11.62 25.61
N ASP A 149 -64.09 12.05 26.11
CA ASP A 149 -64.23 13.13 27.09
C ASP A 149 -64.05 12.64 28.54
N THR A 150 -63.99 11.33 28.76
CA THR A 150 -63.79 10.75 30.09
C THR A 150 -62.30 10.77 30.43
N PRO A 151 -61.89 11.40 31.56
CA PRO A 151 -60.50 11.33 32.01
C PRO A 151 -60.05 9.89 32.25
N ILE A 152 -58.78 9.61 32.01
CA ILE A 152 -58.17 8.29 32.27
C ILE A 152 -58.35 7.91 33.74
N GLY A 153 -58.16 8.88 34.65
CA GLY A 153 -58.36 8.69 36.07
C GLY A 153 -57.21 7.97 36.76
N ALA A 154 -57.09 8.17 38.07
CA ALA A 154 -55.94 7.71 38.85
C ALA A 154 -55.76 6.18 38.91
N ALA A 155 -56.81 5.40 38.64
CA ALA A 155 -56.76 3.94 38.66
C ALA A 155 -56.06 3.37 37.42
N ASP A 156 -56.40 3.89 36.24
CA ASP A 156 -55.91 3.37 34.95
C ASP A 156 -54.63 4.10 34.48
N TYR A 157 -54.38 5.32 35.01
CA TYR A 157 -53.26 6.16 34.60
C TYR A 157 -51.88 5.48 34.66
N PRO A 158 -51.49 4.73 35.73
CA PRO A 158 -50.19 4.07 35.78
C PRO A 158 -50.02 3.01 34.67
N GLU A 159 -51.08 2.30 34.31
CA GLU A 159 -51.04 1.28 33.25
C GLU A 159 -50.95 1.93 31.87
N VAL A 160 -51.68 3.03 31.65
CA VAL A 160 -51.57 3.83 30.43
C VAL A 160 -50.16 4.40 30.27
N LEU A 161 -49.60 4.99 31.33
CA LEU A 161 -48.25 5.57 31.26
C LEU A 161 -47.20 4.48 30.98
N LEU A 162 -47.29 3.32 31.63
CA LEU A 162 -46.42 2.17 31.36
C LEU A 162 -46.54 1.66 29.92
N TYR A 163 -47.74 1.70 29.33
CA TYR A 163 -47.92 1.35 27.92
C TYR A 163 -47.20 2.37 27.02
N ILE A 164 -47.37 3.67 27.27
CA ILE A 164 -46.74 4.74 26.48
C ILE A 164 -45.22 4.67 26.60
N GLU A 165 -44.70 4.47 27.82
CA GLU A 165 -43.28 4.27 28.08
C GLU A 165 -42.71 3.15 27.20
N ARG A 166 -43.26 1.95 27.27
CA ARG A 166 -42.72 0.78 26.56
C ARG A 166 -42.89 0.80 25.04
N ASN A 167 -44.00 1.36 24.56
CA ASN A 167 -44.35 1.26 23.14
C ASN A 167 -44.02 2.52 22.35
N VAL A 168 -43.70 3.62 23.03
CA VAL A 168 -43.40 4.91 22.39
C VAL A 168 -42.12 5.49 22.95
N LEU A 169 -42.04 5.78 24.25
CA LEU A 169 -40.94 6.58 24.79
C LEU A 169 -39.60 5.83 24.81
N GLU A 170 -39.57 4.61 25.35
CA GLU A 170 -38.35 3.78 25.44
C GLU A 170 -37.74 3.48 24.05
N PRO A 171 -38.52 3.10 23.02
CA PRO A 171 -37.98 2.95 21.65
C PRO A 171 -37.44 4.25 21.03
N LEU A 172 -37.91 5.43 21.48
CA LEU A 172 -37.41 6.74 21.06
C LEU A 172 -36.36 7.31 22.01
N CYS A 173 -35.93 6.54 23.02
CA CYS A 173 -35.01 6.96 24.07
C CYS A 173 -35.48 8.23 24.82
N LEU A 174 -36.79 8.34 25.05
CA LEU A 174 -37.39 9.46 25.76
C LEU A 174 -37.70 9.09 27.22
N ASP A 175 -37.44 10.03 28.12
CA ASP A 175 -37.71 9.83 29.55
C ASP A 175 -39.19 10.01 29.89
N VAL A 176 -39.72 9.09 30.69
CA VAL A 176 -41.13 9.06 31.09
C VAL A 176 -41.49 10.18 32.08
N VAL A 177 -40.54 10.61 32.93
CA VAL A 177 -40.73 11.68 33.92
C VAL A 177 -40.79 13.04 33.22
N ASP A 178 -39.95 13.24 32.22
CA ASP A 178 -39.97 14.44 31.36
C ASP A 178 -41.26 14.49 30.54
N PHE A 179 -41.67 13.37 29.95
CA PHE A 179 -42.96 13.27 29.25
C PHE A 179 -44.14 13.56 30.18
N GLU A 180 -44.17 13.00 31.39
CA GLU A 180 -45.25 13.22 32.35
C GLU A 180 -45.34 14.69 32.78
N SER A 181 -44.18 15.33 32.93
CA SER A 181 -44.07 16.77 33.22
C SER A 181 -44.55 17.62 32.05
N PHE A 182 -44.19 17.26 30.82
CA PHE A 182 -44.68 17.89 29.59
C PHE A 182 -46.21 17.75 29.47
N LEU A 183 -46.74 16.54 29.64
CA LEU A 183 -48.18 16.23 29.57
C LEU A 183 -48.99 17.07 30.58
N ALA A 184 -48.47 17.21 31.80
CA ALA A 184 -49.10 18.04 32.82
C ALA A 184 -49.07 19.53 32.45
N ALA A 185 -47.92 20.05 32.00
CA ALA A 185 -47.76 21.45 31.63
C ALA A 185 -48.62 21.84 30.42
N ASP A 186 -48.62 21.01 29.38
CA ASP A 186 -49.36 21.22 28.13
C ASP A 186 -50.89 21.29 28.36
N ASN A 187 -51.37 20.52 29.35
CA ASN A 187 -52.79 20.46 29.70
C ASN A 187 -53.20 21.33 30.90
N GLY A 188 -52.26 22.08 31.49
CA GLY A 188 -52.52 22.91 32.67
C GLY A 188 -52.91 22.12 33.93
N LEU A 189 -52.38 20.90 34.08
CA LEU A 189 -52.64 19.96 35.17
C LEU A 189 -51.45 19.86 36.13
N SER A 190 -51.68 19.25 37.30
CA SER A 190 -50.61 18.86 38.22
C SER A 190 -50.09 17.46 37.91
N THR A 191 -48.80 17.22 38.09
CA THR A 191 -48.17 15.89 38.00
C THR A 191 -48.50 15.04 39.24
N PRO A 192 -49.01 13.79 39.09
CA PRO A 192 -49.37 13.09 37.86
C PRO A 192 -50.69 13.61 37.24
N PRO A 193 -50.76 13.85 35.91
CA PRO A 193 -51.92 14.43 35.23
C PRO A 193 -53.07 13.43 35.03
N VAL A 194 -53.63 12.90 36.12
CA VAL A 194 -54.69 11.87 36.10
C VAL A 194 -56.03 12.35 35.52
N GLU A 195 -56.22 13.66 35.34
CA GLU A 195 -57.41 14.26 34.72
C GLU A 195 -57.30 14.37 33.20
N VAL A 196 -56.20 13.90 32.60
CA VAL A 196 -56.01 13.91 31.15
C VAL A 196 -56.98 12.96 30.45
N THR A 197 -57.54 13.41 29.33
CA THR A 197 -58.34 12.59 28.42
C THR A 197 -57.48 11.84 27.42
N VAL A 198 -58.03 10.81 26.77
CA VAL A 198 -57.30 10.08 25.73
C VAL A 198 -56.89 10.97 24.54
N ASN A 199 -57.72 11.94 24.16
CA ASN A 199 -57.41 12.86 23.06
C ASN A 199 -56.24 13.77 23.41
N GLN A 200 -56.22 14.29 24.65
CA GLN A 200 -55.12 15.09 25.15
C GLN A 200 -53.83 14.26 25.24
N LEU A 201 -53.90 13.03 25.74
CA LEU A 201 -52.75 12.12 25.75
C LEU A 201 -52.20 11.89 24.34
N ILE A 202 -53.07 11.58 23.36
CA ILE A 202 -52.65 11.36 21.97
C ILE A 202 -51.99 12.63 21.39
N SER A 203 -52.58 13.80 21.60
CA SER A 203 -52.01 15.08 21.13
C SER A 203 -50.64 15.33 21.76
N SER A 204 -50.55 15.25 23.09
CA SER A 204 -49.31 15.53 23.80
C SER A 204 -48.20 14.50 23.49
N VAL A 205 -48.52 13.20 23.31
CA VAL A 205 -47.53 12.21 22.82
C VAL A 205 -47.07 12.57 21.41
N SER A 206 -47.99 12.94 20.52
CA SER A 206 -47.65 13.35 19.15
C SER A 206 -46.74 14.58 19.13
N GLU A 207 -47.05 15.60 19.93
CA GLU A 207 -46.26 16.83 20.00
C GLU A 207 -44.88 16.58 20.62
N TYR A 208 -44.83 15.84 21.72
CA TYR A 208 -43.58 15.50 22.40
C TYR A 208 -42.64 14.68 21.51
N THR A 209 -43.16 13.64 20.85
CA THR A 209 -42.37 12.82 19.93
C THR A 209 -41.98 13.55 18.66
N THR A 210 -42.81 14.47 18.15
CA THR A 210 -42.45 15.33 17.01
C THR A 210 -41.30 16.26 17.39
N GLY A 211 -41.35 16.88 18.57
CA GLY A 211 -40.27 17.72 19.07
C GLY A 211 -38.95 16.96 19.18
N ALA A 212 -38.99 15.75 19.74
CA ALA A 212 -37.81 14.88 19.81
C ALA A 212 -37.28 14.50 18.42
N LEU A 213 -38.16 14.11 17.48
CA LEU A 213 -37.75 13.73 16.13
C LEU A 213 -37.15 14.90 15.35
N ASN A 214 -37.66 16.12 15.52
CA ASN A 214 -37.07 17.32 14.91
C ASN A 214 -35.69 17.64 15.51
N TYR A 215 -35.47 17.36 16.79
CA TYR A 215 -34.15 17.48 17.40
C TYR A 215 -33.19 16.38 16.91
N TYR A 216 -33.68 15.15 16.75
CA TYR A 216 -32.90 14.02 16.27
C TYR A 216 -32.52 14.10 14.79
N PHE A 217 -33.40 14.67 13.98
CA PHE A 217 -33.26 14.78 12.52
C PHE A 217 -33.66 16.19 12.08
N PRO A 218 -32.86 17.22 12.43
CA PRO A 218 -33.17 18.61 12.12
C PRO A 218 -33.12 18.86 10.61
N ASP A 219 -33.98 19.76 10.12
CA ASP A 219 -33.86 20.29 8.77
C ASP A 219 -32.60 21.17 8.64
N GLU A 220 -32.15 21.43 7.41
CA GLU A 220 -30.95 22.23 7.15
C GLU A 220 -31.04 23.62 7.81
N GLY A 221 -30.16 23.86 8.78
CA GLY A 221 -30.08 25.13 9.52
C GLY A 221 -30.88 25.18 10.82
N GLU A 222 -31.55 24.09 11.21
CA GLU A 222 -32.17 23.95 12.52
C GLU A 222 -31.17 23.43 13.56
N GLU A 223 -31.46 23.66 14.85
CA GLU A 223 -30.66 23.13 15.96
C GLU A 223 -31.07 21.69 16.24
N GLY A 224 -30.11 20.77 16.30
CA GLY A 224 -30.34 19.36 16.57
C GLY A 224 -29.07 18.52 16.43
N LEU A 225 -29.25 17.21 16.38
CA LEU A 225 -28.15 16.25 16.20
C LEU A 225 -27.62 16.28 14.77
N THR A 226 -26.32 16.13 14.64
CA THR A 226 -25.62 15.97 13.36
C THR A 226 -25.41 14.50 13.03
N ASN A 227 -25.01 14.21 11.78
CA ASN A 227 -24.59 12.86 11.40
C ASN A 227 -23.38 12.38 12.24
N GLU A 228 -22.48 13.27 12.64
CA GLU A 228 -21.33 12.94 13.49
C GLU A 228 -21.78 12.50 14.89
N ASP A 229 -22.84 13.09 15.43
CA ASP A 229 -23.41 12.69 16.71
C ASP A 229 -24.03 11.28 16.63
N TRP A 230 -24.73 10.98 15.54
CA TRP A 230 -25.28 9.66 15.29
C TRP A 230 -24.20 8.60 15.06
N GLU A 231 -23.11 8.95 14.38
CA GLU A 231 -21.94 8.08 14.23
C GLU A 231 -21.31 7.78 15.59
N ALA A 232 -21.10 8.81 16.42
CA ALA A 232 -20.55 8.66 17.77
C ALA A 232 -21.45 7.79 18.68
N ALA A 233 -22.77 7.87 18.49
CA ALA A 233 -23.76 7.05 19.17
C ALA A 233 -23.96 5.65 18.54
N GLN A 234 -23.22 5.32 17.47
CA GLN A 234 -23.36 4.06 16.73
C GLN A 234 -24.78 3.82 16.20
N TYR A 235 -25.47 4.90 15.81
CA TYR A 235 -26.86 4.89 15.33
C TYR A 235 -27.86 4.28 16.31
N ASP A 236 -27.60 4.42 17.61
CA ASP A 236 -28.47 3.99 18.70
C ASP A 236 -28.77 5.19 19.60
N CYS A 237 -30.05 5.55 19.73
CA CYS A 237 -30.45 6.73 20.51
C CYS A 237 -30.08 6.63 21.99
N SER A 238 -29.86 5.41 22.50
CA SER A 238 -29.49 5.20 23.91
C SER A 238 -28.04 5.57 24.21
N ASN A 239 -27.23 5.75 23.18
CA ASN A 239 -25.84 6.20 23.28
C ASN A 239 -25.67 7.69 22.99
N LEU A 240 -26.75 8.42 22.72
CA LEU A 240 -26.69 9.86 22.53
C LEU A 240 -26.31 10.55 23.85
N PRO A 241 -25.53 11.64 23.79
CA PRO A 241 -25.23 12.42 24.98
C PRO A 241 -26.50 13.08 25.54
N ASP A 242 -26.69 12.96 26.87
CA ASP A 242 -27.76 13.60 27.64
C ASP A 242 -27.75 15.15 27.56
#